data_AF-A0A965ZCC8-F1
#
_entry.id   AF-A0A965ZCC8-F1
#
_cell.length_a   1.000
_cell.length_b   1.000
_cell.length_c   1.000
_cell.angle_alpha   90.00
_cell.angle_beta   90.00
_cell.angle_gamma   90.00
#
_symmetry.space_group_name_H-M   'P 1'
#
loop_
_entity.id
_entity.type
_entity.pdbx_description
1 polymer ?
#
loop_
_entity_poly.entity_id
_entity_poly.type
_entity_poly.pdbx_seq_one_letter_code
_entity_poly.pdbx_strand_id
1 'polypeptide(L)'
;MAKSVITLCYRKIIDGSCTKPWDKLVFEASYMEFKMQAQNFSAGTSYNSYAQLLASVPNVNRLAGLVTPAITGYVSQLNNVMPDLLNNIGKRFIKFNDFQLEIINSDINDKAKHQIAVNFFSAPLIWHKTISNLLLVSEFNKEAQQEGGLTGSNLFQLQPYVNIVTISQL
;
A
#
# COMPACT_ATOMS: atom_id res chain seq x y z
N MET A 1 4.87 22.75 -22.12
CA MET A 1 4.52 21.31 -22.09
C MET A 1 3.35 21.16 -21.12
N ALA A 2 2.35 20.34 -21.48
CA ALA A 2 1.22 20.06 -20.60
C ALA A 2 1.72 19.39 -19.31
N LYS A 3 1.24 19.84 -18.15
CA LYS A 3 1.57 19.21 -16.87
C LYS A 3 0.68 17.98 -16.71
N SER A 4 1.26 16.88 -16.25
CA SER A 4 0.49 15.68 -15.93
C SER A 4 0.26 15.59 -14.42
N VAL A 5 -0.95 15.19 -14.04
CA VAL A 5 -1.28 14.82 -12.66
C VAL A 5 -1.28 13.31 -12.58
N ILE A 6 -0.58 12.78 -11.59
CA ILE A 6 -0.40 11.35 -11.37
C ILE A 6 -0.87 10.96 -9.97
N THR A 7 -1.33 9.73 -9.83
CA THR A 7 -1.45 9.05 -8.55
C THR A 7 -0.44 7.91 -8.50
N LEU A 8 0.30 7.82 -7.40
CA LEU A 8 1.23 6.72 -7.13
C LEU A 8 0.55 5.65 -6.28
N CYS A 9 0.86 4.39 -6.54
CA CYS A 9 0.64 3.29 -5.63
C CYS A 9 2.00 2.81 -5.11
N TYR A 10 2.15 2.73 -3.80
CA TYR A 10 3.28 2.07 -3.16
C TYR A 10 2.81 0.79 -2.48
N ARG A 11 3.32 -0.35 -2.94
CA ARG A 11 3.01 -1.67 -2.38
C ARG A 11 4.07 -2.05 -1.34
N LYS A 12 3.68 -2.02 -0.06
CA LYS A 12 4.52 -2.50 1.05
C LYS A 12 4.20 -3.96 1.34
N ILE A 13 5.16 -4.84 1.07
CA ILE A 13 5.08 -6.27 1.41
C ILE A 13 5.48 -6.46 2.87
N ILE A 14 4.71 -7.27 3.60
CA ILE A 14 4.93 -7.61 5.00
C ILE A 14 4.81 -9.12 5.17
N ASP A 15 5.82 -9.74 5.78
CA ASP A 15 5.87 -11.17 6.08
C ASP A 15 6.64 -11.42 7.39
N GLY A 16 6.83 -12.70 7.73
CA GLY A 16 7.50 -13.11 8.96
C GLY A 16 8.97 -12.67 9.08
N SER A 17 9.60 -12.17 8.01
CA SER A 17 10.97 -11.66 8.03
C SER A 17 11.07 -10.18 8.44
N CYS A 18 9.95 -9.47 8.54
CA CYS A 18 9.93 -8.05 8.84
C CYS A 18 10.55 -7.72 10.21
N THR A 19 11.47 -6.76 10.23
CA THR A 19 12.18 -6.34 11.45
C THR A 19 11.63 -5.07 12.08
N LYS A 20 10.99 -4.20 11.29
CA LYS A 20 10.45 -2.91 11.75
C LYS A 20 9.27 -3.13 12.71
N PRO A 21 9.18 -2.38 13.83
CA PRO A 21 8.09 -2.56 14.81
C PRO A 21 6.69 -2.43 14.22
N TRP A 22 6.46 -1.42 13.36
CA TRP A 22 5.16 -1.23 12.71
C TRP A 22 4.79 -2.43 11.83
N ASP A 23 5.73 -2.90 11.00
CA ASP A 23 5.54 -4.04 10.11
C ASP A 23 5.16 -5.31 10.91
N LYS A 24 5.83 -5.55 12.05
CA LYS A 24 5.52 -6.67 12.94
C LYS A 24 4.10 -6.58 13.51
N LEU A 25 3.69 -5.41 13.99
CA LEU A 25 2.34 -5.22 14.53
C LEU A 25 1.26 -5.47 13.49
N VAL A 26 1.47 -4.97 12.27
CA VAL A 26 0.56 -5.20 11.14
C VAL A 26 0.53 -6.69 10.76
N PHE A 27 1.68 -7.35 10.71
CA PHE A 27 1.80 -8.79 10.45
C PHE A 27 1.04 -9.64 11.47
N GLU A 28 1.22 -9.35 12.76
CA GLU A 28 0.53 -10.06 13.85
C GLU A 28 -0.98 -9.91 13.75
N ALA A 29 -1.46 -8.66 13.62
CA ALA A 29 -2.88 -8.37 13.59
C ALA A 29 -3.57 -8.98 12.35
N SER A 30 -2.95 -8.84 11.17
CA SER A 30 -3.48 -9.40 9.93
C SER A 30 -3.49 -10.92 9.94
N TYR A 31 -2.48 -11.58 10.51
CA TYR A 31 -2.47 -13.03 10.62
C TYR A 31 -3.56 -13.56 11.55
N MET A 32 -3.72 -12.95 12.72
CA MET A 32 -4.76 -13.35 13.68
C MET A 32 -6.16 -13.25 13.08
N GLU A 33 -6.44 -12.11 12.43
CA GLU A 33 -7.72 -11.88 11.76
C GLU A 33 -7.90 -12.83 10.56
N PHE A 34 -6.87 -13.01 9.73
CA PHE A 34 -6.90 -13.98 8.64
C PHE A 34 -7.29 -15.36 9.15
N LYS A 35 -6.64 -15.84 10.21
CA LYS A 35 -6.87 -17.17 10.76
C LYS A 35 -8.33 -17.34 11.18
N MET A 36 -8.86 -16.37 11.93
CA MET A 36 -10.25 -16.40 12.40
C MET A 36 -11.24 -16.39 11.24
N GLN A 37 -11.04 -15.53 10.24
CA GLN A 37 -11.93 -15.42 9.10
C GLN A 37 -11.83 -16.64 8.17
N ALA A 38 -10.61 -17.11 7.87
CA ALA A 38 -10.36 -18.24 6.98
C ALA A 38 -10.92 -19.56 7.53
N GLN A 39 -10.98 -19.73 8.85
CA GLN A 39 -11.63 -20.89 9.47
C GLN A 39 -13.12 -21.01 9.09
N ASN A 40 -13.82 -19.88 8.95
CA ASN A 40 -15.23 -19.89 8.50
C ASN A 40 -15.37 -20.37 7.05
N PHE A 41 -14.41 -20.03 6.17
CA PHE A 41 -14.38 -20.49 4.79
C PHE A 41 -13.91 -21.94 4.65
N SER A 42 -13.03 -22.38 5.54
CA SER A 42 -12.50 -23.75 5.56
C SER A 42 -13.50 -24.77 6.14
N ALA A 43 -14.59 -24.33 6.78
CA ALA A 43 -15.54 -25.20 7.46
C ALA A 43 -16.10 -26.27 6.51
N GLY A 44 -15.97 -27.54 6.89
CA GLY A 44 -16.40 -28.68 6.06
C GLY A 44 -15.45 -29.06 4.92
N THR A 45 -14.26 -28.44 4.86
CA THR A 45 -13.20 -28.74 3.88
C THR A 45 -11.90 -29.13 4.59
N SER A 46 -10.93 -29.66 3.84
CA SER A 46 -9.56 -29.90 4.32
C SER A 46 -8.57 -28.78 3.94
N TYR A 47 -9.06 -27.65 3.43
CA TYR A 47 -8.24 -26.58 2.87
C TYR A 47 -7.71 -25.64 3.95
N ASN A 48 -6.38 -25.56 4.09
CA ASN A 48 -5.75 -24.70 5.09
C ASN A 48 -5.06 -23.47 4.49
N SER A 49 -4.62 -23.55 3.23
CA SER A 49 -3.92 -22.45 2.58
C SER A 49 -4.90 -21.49 1.90
N TYR A 50 -4.52 -20.21 1.85
CA TYR A 50 -5.28 -19.20 1.14
C TYR A 50 -5.49 -19.55 -0.34
N ALA A 51 -4.46 -20.12 -0.98
CA ALA A 51 -4.53 -20.54 -2.38
C ALA A 51 -5.58 -21.66 -2.60
N GLN A 52 -5.64 -22.65 -1.70
CA GLN A 52 -6.67 -23.71 -1.77
C GLN A 52 -8.07 -23.14 -1.58
N LEU A 53 -8.25 -22.26 -0.60
CA LEU A 53 -9.53 -21.59 -0.35
C LEU A 53 -9.95 -20.78 -1.58
N LEU A 54 -9.04 -19.99 -2.17
CA LEU A 54 -9.33 -19.15 -3.32
C LEU A 54 -9.72 -19.96 -4.57
N ALA A 55 -9.09 -21.13 -4.77
CA ALA A 55 -9.36 -21.99 -5.92
C ALA A 55 -10.69 -22.76 -5.82
N SER A 56 -11.14 -23.08 -4.60
CA SER A 56 -12.17 -24.08 -4.38
C SER A 56 -13.41 -23.59 -3.61
N VAL A 57 -13.31 -22.47 -2.89
CA VAL A 57 -14.40 -21.96 -2.05
C VAL A 57 -14.91 -20.62 -2.62
N PRO A 58 -16.22 -20.50 -2.92
CA PRO A 58 -16.80 -19.26 -3.42
C PRO A 58 -16.60 -18.09 -2.44
N ASN A 59 -16.52 -16.87 -2.99
CA ASN A 59 -16.46 -15.61 -2.22
C ASN A 59 -15.21 -15.39 -1.34
N VAL A 60 -14.17 -16.24 -1.44
CA VAL A 60 -12.91 -16.08 -0.70
C VAL A 60 -12.16 -14.80 -1.09
N ASN A 61 -12.44 -14.22 -2.27
CA ASN A 61 -11.92 -12.91 -2.67
C ASN A 61 -12.31 -11.78 -1.68
N ARG A 62 -13.37 -11.96 -0.88
CA ARG A 62 -13.76 -11.00 0.17
C ARG A 62 -12.91 -11.09 1.43
N LEU A 63 -12.11 -12.16 1.59
CA LEU A 63 -11.32 -12.40 2.80
C LEU A 63 -10.36 -11.26 3.10
N ALA A 64 -9.70 -10.69 2.08
CA ALA A 64 -8.85 -9.52 2.28
C ALA A 64 -9.64 -8.34 2.89
N GLY A 65 -10.86 -8.09 2.41
CA GLY A 65 -11.73 -7.05 2.96
C GLY A 65 -12.18 -7.32 4.39
N LEU A 66 -12.32 -8.59 4.80
CA LEU A 66 -12.61 -8.97 6.18
C LEU A 66 -11.39 -8.78 7.11
N VAL A 67 -10.17 -8.90 6.58
CA VAL A 67 -8.92 -8.71 7.34
C VAL A 67 -8.53 -7.24 7.46
N THR A 68 -8.90 -6.39 6.49
CA THR A 68 -8.58 -4.95 6.48
C THR A 68 -8.82 -4.23 7.81
N PRO A 69 -9.96 -4.38 8.51
CA PRO A 69 -10.21 -3.69 9.77
C PRO A 69 -9.16 -3.94 10.86
N ALA A 70 -8.54 -5.12 10.89
CA ALA A 70 -7.51 -5.47 11.87
C ALA A 70 -6.23 -4.64 11.72
N ILE A 71 -5.97 -4.07 10.54
CA ILE A 71 -4.77 -3.26 10.29
C ILE A 71 -5.04 -1.75 10.22
N THR A 72 -6.30 -1.33 10.08
CA THR A 72 -6.67 0.08 9.89
C THR A 72 -6.12 0.99 10.99
N GLY A 73 -6.17 0.56 12.25
CA GLY A 73 -5.63 1.34 13.38
C GLY A 73 -4.13 1.62 13.25
N TYR A 74 -3.35 0.65 12.75
CA TYR A 74 -1.92 0.82 12.50
C TYR A 74 -1.63 1.69 11.29
N VAL A 75 -2.44 1.60 10.23
CA VAL A 75 -2.33 2.49 9.06
C VAL A 75 -2.57 3.94 9.47
N SER A 76 -3.56 4.21 10.32
CA SER A 76 -3.84 5.55 10.83
C SER A 76 -2.66 6.17 11.59
N GLN A 77 -1.84 5.37 12.27
CA GLN A 77 -0.63 5.85 12.97
C GLN A 77 0.44 6.43 12.02
N LEU A 78 0.35 6.14 10.73
CA LEU A 78 1.24 6.73 9.72
C LEU A 78 0.89 8.19 9.40
N ASN A 79 -0.20 8.74 9.98
CA ASN A 79 -0.64 10.12 9.79
C ASN A 79 -0.74 10.52 8.31
N ASN A 80 -1.27 9.62 7.48
CA ASN A 80 -1.43 9.80 6.03
C ASN A 80 -0.12 10.04 5.26
N VAL A 81 1.03 9.67 5.81
CA VAL A 81 2.33 9.77 5.12
C VAL A 81 2.82 8.39 4.70
N MET A 82 3.16 8.22 3.41
CA MET A 82 3.61 6.93 2.89
C MET A 82 4.83 6.42 3.68
N PRO A 83 4.82 5.15 4.11
CA PRO A 83 5.98 4.56 4.75
C PRO A 83 7.09 4.34 3.72
N ASP A 84 8.33 4.32 4.19
CA ASP A 84 9.54 3.90 3.44
C ASP A 84 9.95 4.75 2.22
N LEU A 85 9.06 5.58 1.67
CA LEU A 85 9.39 6.52 0.59
C LEU A 85 9.97 7.83 1.15
N LEU A 86 11.23 8.07 0.79
CA LEU A 86 11.97 9.27 1.15
C LEU A 86 12.36 10.05 -0.11
N ASN A 87 12.36 11.38 -0.01
CA ASN A 87 13.01 12.22 -1.01
C ASN A 87 14.54 12.12 -0.89
N ASN A 88 15.26 12.76 -1.82
CA ASN A 88 16.73 12.72 -1.86
C ASN A 88 17.43 13.34 -0.64
N ILE A 89 16.71 14.04 0.25
CA ILE A 89 17.25 14.55 1.53
C ILE A 89 16.80 13.72 2.73
N GLY A 90 16.19 12.55 2.51
CA GLY A 90 15.80 11.62 3.57
C GLY A 90 14.50 11.95 4.31
N LYS A 91 13.65 12.84 3.76
CA LYS A 91 12.36 13.19 4.36
C LYS A 91 11.21 12.44 3.69
N ARG A 92 10.23 12.00 4.49
CA ARG A 92 8.94 11.55 3.97
C ARG A 92 8.16 12.75 3.44
N PHE A 93 7.56 12.61 2.28
CA PHE A 93 6.93 13.73 1.58
C PHE A 93 5.65 13.36 0.82
N ILE A 94 5.44 12.07 0.50
CA ILE A 94 4.22 11.64 -0.20
C ILE A 94 3.14 11.36 0.83
N LYS A 95 2.03 12.08 0.71
CA LYS A 95 0.81 11.77 1.46
C LYS A 95 0.00 10.72 0.71
N PHE A 96 -0.64 9.81 1.45
CA PHE A 96 -1.65 8.90 0.93
C PHE A 96 -3.01 9.26 1.49
N ASN A 97 -4.07 9.01 0.73
CA ASN A 97 -5.46 9.24 1.15
C ASN A 97 -6.30 7.96 1.15
N ASP A 98 -5.76 6.88 0.60
CA ASP A 98 -6.43 5.59 0.55
C ASP A 98 -5.41 4.45 0.66
N PHE A 99 -5.87 3.28 1.09
CA PHE A 99 -5.08 2.06 1.11
C PHE A 99 -5.93 0.81 0.85
N GLN A 100 -5.28 -0.23 0.33
CA GLN A 100 -5.89 -1.54 0.11
C GLN A 100 -5.00 -2.66 0.65
N LEU A 101 -5.59 -3.54 1.45
CA LEU A 101 -4.95 -4.78 1.88
C LEU A 101 -5.08 -5.85 0.80
N GLU A 102 -4.00 -6.58 0.57
CA GLU A 102 -3.93 -7.79 -0.24
C GLU A 102 -3.34 -8.93 0.60
N ILE A 103 -3.97 -10.10 0.58
CA ILE A 103 -3.36 -11.33 1.10
C ILE A 103 -2.60 -11.97 -0.05
N ILE A 104 -1.27 -12.00 0.03
CA ILE A 104 -0.41 -12.60 -1.01
C ILE A 104 -0.39 -14.11 -0.81
N ASN A 105 -0.14 -14.54 0.42
CA ASN A 105 -0.16 -15.93 0.81
C ASN A 105 -0.49 -16.04 2.31
N SER A 106 -1.08 -17.17 2.71
CA SER A 106 -1.31 -17.46 4.12
C SER A 106 -1.75 -18.91 4.30
N ASP A 107 -1.66 -19.39 5.54
CA ASP A 107 -2.12 -20.71 5.97
C ASP A 107 -2.72 -20.60 7.38
N ILE A 108 -3.85 -21.27 7.63
CA ILE A 108 -4.56 -21.24 8.92
C ILE A 108 -3.68 -21.78 10.06
N ASN A 109 -2.82 -22.74 9.75
CA ASN A 109 -2.03 -23.48 10.73
C ASN A 109 -0.55 -23.10 10.71
N ASP A 110 -0.08 -22.40 9.68
CA ASP A 110 1.32 -22.02 9.52
C ASP A 110 1.50 -20.52 9.26
N LYS A 111 1.80 -19.81 10.36
CA LYS A 111 2.04 -18.37 10.35
C LYS A 111 3.23 -17.95 9.51
N ALA A 112 4.24 -18.82 9.33
CA ALA A 112 5.43 -18.46 8.56
C ALA A 112 5.11 -18.27 7.07
N LYS A 113 3.99 -18.82 6.59
CA LYS A 113 3.49 -18.62 5.23
C LYS A 113 2.66 -17.35 5.06
N HIS A 114 2.34 -16.65 6.15
CA HIS A 114 1.59 -15.42 6.06
C HIS A 114 2.42 -14.34 5.37
N GLN A 115 1.86 -13.76 4.33
CA GLN A 115 2.45 -12.67 3.57
C GLN A 115 1.31 -11.81 3.03
N ILE A 116 1.40 -10.51 3.30
CA ILE A 116 0.41 -9.53 2.87
C ILE A 116 1.09 -8.37 2.14
N ALA A 117 0.30 -7.61 1.41
CA ALA A 117 0.67 -6.30 0.93
C ALA A 117 -0.32 -5.24 1.43
N VAL A 118 0.22 -4.09 1.83
CA VAL A 118 -0.56 -2.87 2.03
C VAL A 118 -0.21 -1.93 0.88
N ASN A 119 -1.18 -1.71 0.00
CA ASN A 119 -1.07 -0.81 -1.15
C ASN A 119 -1.52 0.58 -0.72
N PHE A 120 -0.62 1.55 -0.69
CA PHE A 120 -0.92 2.95 -0.36
C PHE A 120 -1.10 3.76 -1.64
N PHE A 121 -2.20 4.50 -1.75
CA PHE A 121 -2.47 5.36 -2.91
C PHE A 121 -2.25 6.83 -2.56
N SER A 122 -1.41 7.51 -3.34
CA SER A 122 -1.05 8.89 -3.05
C SER A 122 -2.22 9.84 -3.26
N ALA A 123 -2.20 10.96 -2.55
CA ALA A 123 -2.89 12.15 -3.03
C ALA A 123 -2.36 12.52 -4.45
N PRO A 124 -3.13 13.24 -5.28
CA PRO A 124 -2.67 13.63 -6.61
C PRO A 124 -1.36 14.42 -6.54
N LEU A 125 -0.43 14.13 -7.46
CA LEU A 125 0.87 14.77 -7.57
C LEU A 125 1.05 15.37 -8.97
N ILE A 126 1.73 16.50 -9.06
CA ILE A 126 2.19 17.03 -10.34
C ILE A 126 3.47 16.29 -10.72
N TRP A 127 3.47 15.62 -11.88
CA TRP A 127 4.67 15.08 -12.48
C TRP A 127 5.36 16.16 -13.31
N HIS A 128 6.55 16.59 -12.87
CA HIS A 128 7.32 17.60 -13.59
C HIS A 128 8.25 16.97 -14.62
N LYS A 129 8.99 15.93 -14.20
CA LYS A 129 9.98 15.26 -15.04
C LYS A 129 10.42 13.93 -14.44
N THR A 130 10.89 13.04 -15.30
CA THR A 130 11.71 11.87 -14.91
C THR A 130 13.15 12.12 -15.33
N ILE A 131 14.09 11.96 -14.41
CA ILE A 131 15.53 12.16 -14.62
C ILE A 131 16.24 10.86 -14.25
N SER A 132 16.61 10.05 -15.25
CA SER A 132 17.08 8.68 -15.02
C SER A 132 16.05 7.88 -14.20
N ASN A 133 16.42 7.33 -13.06
CA ASN A 133 15.55 6.62 -12.12
C ASN A 133 14.91 7.54 -11.06
N LEU A 134 15.02 8.86 -11.19
CA LEU A 134 14.44 9.84 -10.27
C LEU A 134 13.13 10.40 -10.84
N LEU A 135 12.15 10.60 -9.98
CA LEU A 135 10.91 11.27 -10.30
C LEU A 135 10.85 12.61 -9.57
N LEU A 136 10.67 13.70 -10.34
CA LEU A 136 10.47 15.05 -9.81
C LEU A 136 8.96 15.32 -9.72
N VAL A 137 8.47 15.49 -8.49
CA VAL A 137 7.05 15.69 -8.21
C VAL A 137 6.82 16.86 -7.27
N SER A 138 5.62 17.42 -7.28
CA SER A 138 5.11 18.29 -6.22
C SER A 138 3.69 17.91 -5.86
N GLU A 139 3.21 18.36 -4.71
CA GLU A 139 1.80 18.23 -4.36
C GLU A 139 0.93 18.92 -5.42
N PHE A 140 -0.18 18.29 -5.80
CA PHE A 140 -1.19 18.93 -6.62
C PHE A 140 -2.07 19.83 -5.73
N ASN A 141 -1.99 21.14 -5.97
CA ASN A 141 -2.85 22.13 -5.32
C ASN A 141 -3.49 22.99 -6.43
N LYS A 142 -4.82 22.95 -6.52
CA LYS A 142 -5.60 23.69 -7.54
C LYS A 142 -5.43 25.21 -7.42
N GLU A 143 -5.27 25.73 -6.21
CA GLU A 143 -5.17 27.17 -5.93
C GLU A 143 -3.77 27.69 -6.29
N ALA A 144 -2.72 26.97 -5.88
CA ALA A 144 -1.33 27.33 -6.17
C ALA A 144 -0.98 27.31 -7.67
N GLN A 145 -1.77 26.59 -8.48
CA GLN A 145 -1.59 26.55 -9.93
C GLN A 145 -2.06 27.82 -10.66
N GLN A 146 -2.93 28.63 -10.04
CA GLN A 146 -3.49 29.83 -10.66
C GLN A 146 -2.60 31.07 -10.50
N GLU A 147 -1.76 31.11 -9.47
CA GLU A 147 -1.02 32.34 -9.10
C GLU A 147 0.46 32.37 -9.53
N GLY A 148 0.92 31.42 -10.34
CA GLY A 148 2.35 31.35 -10.70
C GLY A 148 3.26 31.13 -9.47
N GLY A 149 2.70 30.65 -8.36
CA GLY A 149 3.38 30.48 -7.09
C GLY A 149 4.48 29.41 -7.14
N LEU A 150 5.59 29.68 -6.46
CA LEU A 150 6.64 28.71 -6.23
C LEU A 150 6.09 27.55 -5.39
N THR A 151 5.95 26.38 -6.00
CA THR A 151 5.55 25.16 -5.27
C THR A 151 6.79 24.36 -4.90
N GLY A 152 6.89 23.95 -3.64
CA GLY A 152 7.94 23.03 -3.19
C GLY A 152 7.89 21.72 -3.98
N SER A 153 9.04 21.31 -4.53
CA SER A 153 9.17 20.05 -5.26
C SER A 153 10.02 19.06 -4.48
N ASN A 154 9.80 17.78 -4.74
CA ASN A 154 10.56 16.68 -4.19
C ASN A 154 11.09 15.84 -5.33
N LEU A 155 12.40 15.59 -5.29
CA LEU A 155 13.07 14.61 -6.12
C LEU A 155 13.23 13.34 -5.29
N PHE A 156 12.80 12.20 -5.82
CA PHE A 156 12.99 10.92 -5.16
C PHE A 156 13.34 9.83 -6.17
N GLN A 157 14.04 8.80 -5.70
CA GLN A 157 14.36 7.63 -6.50
C GLN A 157 13.17 6.69 -6.58
N LEU A 158 12.86 6.23 -7.78
CA LEU A 158 11.89 5.15 -8.00
C LEU A 158 12.40 3.90 -7.28
N GLN A 159 11.72 3.54 -6.19
CA GLN A 159 11.99 2.34 -5.41
C GLN A 159 11.16 1.16 -5.95
N PRO A 160 11.55 -0.09 -5.66
CA PRO A 160 10.72 -1.24 -5.96
C PRO A 160 9.29 -1.06 -5.45
N TYR A 161 8.33 -1.61 -6.20
CA TYR A 161 6.90 -1.62 -5.85
C TYR A 161 6.21 -0.26 -5.82
N VAL A 162 6.82 0.78 -6.39
CA VAL A 162 6.14 2.03 -6.74
C VAL A 162 5.63 1.96 -8.17
N ASN A 163 4.35 2.27 -8.38
CA ASN A 163 3.72 2.33 -9.69
C ASN A 163 2.91 3.62 -9.87
N ILE A 164 2.81 4.13 -11.10
CA ILE A 164 1.85 5.18 -11.45
C ILE A 164 0.54 4.49 -11.82
N VAL A 165 -0.54 4.73 -11.06
CA VAL A 165 -1.84 4.07 -11.29
C VAL A 165 -2.78 4.89 -12.15
N THR A 166 -2.64 6.21 -12.15
CA THR A 166 -3.44 7.10 -13.00
C THR A 166 -2.56 8.22 -13.54
N ILE A 167 -2.88 8.67 -14.75
CA ILE A 167 -2.29 9.85 -15.38
C ILE A 167 -3.42 10.64 -16.02
N SER A 168 -3.51 11.92 -15.70
CA SER A 168 -4.39 12.88 -16.39
C SER A 168 -3.58 14.09 -16.86
N GLN A 169 -4.02 14.71 -17.95
CA GLN A 169 -3.43 15.95 -18.46
C GLN A 169 -4.19 17.14 -17.87
N LEU A 170 -3.44 18.17 -17.44
CA LEU A 170 -3.98 19.49 -17.09
C LEU A 170 -4.13 20.37 -18.33
#